data_AF-A0A936CQN3-F1
#
_entry.id   AF-A0A936CQN3-F1
#
_cell.length_a   1.000
_cell.length_b   1.000
_cell.length_c   1.000
_cell.angle_alpha   90.00
_cell.angle_beta   90.00
_cell.angle_gamma   90.00
#
_symmetry.space_group_name_H-M   'P 1'
#
loop_
_entity.id
_entity.type
_entity.pdbx_description
1 polymer ?
#
loop_
_entity_poly.entity_id
_entity_poly.type
_entity_poly.pdbx_seq_one_letter_code
_entity_poly.pdbx_strand_id
1 'polypeptide(L)'
;MQDFNIDISLDRNRTNDYSEAFRFGPNPSNLQDTGFFHFTPYETGQYTISFISLNTLFNNDIDGLFNTFSERRTVISQRLGAIYNITTPNPNAPAYIDGFSGDHQDVIIPAFLSAYTNTDPNKVKLNVLNSLPLPNWQISYNGLTKLKGLKNIFQDLSIRHSYSNKLSVSNYKTSLDYKEDNQGIPIKRKTSEANASYYAKLEIANVIIDEKFGPLIGINVKTKSGIELGFDYGKSRTLSLYGNNDGRLEERNSTDLIFKAGYTMKNVYLPFIPGVEKIKKTAKKIKKKVGDPNAPSANVTKPKGNDLQFTLDFGIRDNISRTSVLDLGVQGVTNNGSKQISFAPNILYNINKSLNARLFFDYRKNIPYSTNAYKSVNASGGIAIQFLLN
;
A
#
# COMPACT_ATOMS: atom_id res chain seq x y z
N MET A 1 1.39 -30.30 5.66
CA MET A 1 1.09 -28.95 6.19
C MET A 1 -0.25 -28.50 5.61
N GLN A 2 -1.39 -28.89 6.19
CA GLN A 2 -2.72 -28.60 5.62
C GLN A 2 -3.28 -27.21 6.00
N ASP A 3 -2.66 -26.52 6.96
CA ASP A 3 -3.19 -25.27 7.53
C ASP A 3 -2.32 -24.04 7.24
N PHE A 4 -1.32 -24.19 6.37
CA PHE A 4 -0.38 -23.15 5.96
C PHE A 4 -0.57 -22.88 4.46
N ASN A 5 -1.00 -21.66 4.13
CA ASN A 5 -1.28 -21.26 2.76
C ASN A 5 -0.33 -20.13 2.36
N ILE A 6 0.24 -20.24 1.16
CA ILE A 6 1.03 -19.19 0.51
C ILE A 6 0.41 -18.94 -0.87
N ASP A 7 0.01 -17.71 -1.12
CA ASP A 7 -0.38 -17.22 -2.44
C ASP A 7 0.74 -16.32 -2.98
N ILE A 8 1.19 -16.57 -4.21
CA ILE A 8 2.22 -15.78 -4.89
C ILE A 8 1.63 -15.23 -6.19
N SER A 9 1.80 -13.92 -6.45
CA SER A 9 1.39 -13.28 -7.71
C SER A 9 2.55 -12.55 -8.37
N LEU A 10 2.61 -12.65 -9.70
CA LEU A 10 3.53 -11.91 -10.56
C LEU A 10 2.70 -11.28 -11.66
N ASP A 11 2.73 -9.96 -11.76
CA ASP A 11 1.84 -9.20 -12.62
C ASP A 11 2.66 -8.29 -13.52
N ARG A 12 2.37 -8.28 -14.82
CA ARG A 12 2.95 -7.33 -15.78
C ARG A 12 1.86 -6.90 -16.75
N ASN A 13 1.60 -5.60 -16.80
CA ASN A 13 0.66 -5.00 -17.72
C ASN A 13 1.37 -3.88 -18.50
N ARG A 14 1.25 -3.90 -19.83
CA ARG A 14 1.78 -2.86 -20.72
C ARG A 14 0.74 -2.55 -21.78
N THR A 15 0.38 -1.28 -21.88
CA THR A 15 -0.41 -0.75 -23.00
C THR A 15 0.50 0.15 -23.83
N ASN A 16 0.40 0.04 -25.14
CA ASN A 16 1.12 0.87 -26.10
C ASN A 16 0.18 1.22 -27.24
N ASP A 17 -0.06 2.50 -27.43
CA ASP A 17 -0.86 3.07 -28.51
C ASP A 17 0.09 3.73 -29.49
N TYR A 18 0.04 3.27 -30.74
CA TYR A 18 0.83 3.78 -31.84
C TYR A 18 -0.08 4.57 -32.77
N SER A 19 0.31 5.79 -33.11
CA SER A 19 -0.37 6.63 -34.08
C SER A 19 0.65 7.29 -35.00
N GLU A 20 0.30 7.41 -36.27
CA GLU A 20 1.13 8.10 -37.25
C GLU A 20 0.24 8.75 -38.31
N ALA A 21 0.74 9.84 -38.90
CA ALA A 21 0.12 10.39 -40.09
C ALA A 21 0.79 9.75 -41.31
N PHE A 22 0.03 9.34 -42.32
CA PHE A 22 0.61 8.86 -43.57
C PHE A 22 -0.02 9.55 -44.77
N ARG A 23 0.75 9.68 -45.86
CA ARG A 23 0.25 10.16 -47.15
C ARG A 23 0.68 9.21 -48.26
N PHE A 24 -0.20 8.97 -49.22
CA PHE A 24 0.15 8.30 -50.46
C PHE A 24 0.58 9.35 -51.50
N GLY A 25 1.71 9.14 -52.16
CA GLY A 25 2.19 10.08 -53.19
C GLY A 25 3.57 9.71 -53.73
N PRO A 26 4.21 10.59 -54.52
CA PRO A 26 5.61 10.43 -54.90
C PRO A 26 6.55 10.74 -53.71
N ASN A 27 7.64 9.99 -53.60
CA ASN A 27 8.63 10.11 -52.53
C ASN A 27 9.26 11.51 -52.57
N PRO A 28 9.18 12.30 -51.47
CA PRO A 28 9.77 13.63 -51.43
C PRO A 28 11.29 13.64 -51.63
N SER A 29 11.97 12.51 -51.44
CA SER A 29 13.40 12.33 -51.69
C SER A 29 13.73 11.70 -53.06
N ASN A 30 12.76 11.04 -53.71
CA ASN A 30 12.92 10.44 -55.05
C ASN A 30 11.57 10.39 -55.80
N LEU A 31 11.26 11.42 -56.58
CA LEU A 31 9.94 11.63 -57.18
C LEU A 31 9.45 10.52 -58.13
N GLN A 32 10.29 9.54 -58.50
CA GLN A 32 9.90 8.39 -59.33
C GLN A 32 9.34 7.20 -58.54
N ASP A 33 9.48 7.21 -57.20
CA ASP A 33 9.00 6.15 -56.32
C ASP A 33 7.66 6.59 -55.68
N THR A 34 6.58 5.87 -55.92
CA THR A 34 5.26 6.16 -55.34
C THR A 34 4.89 5.15 -54.26
N GLY A 35 4.49 5.66 -53.09
CA GLY A 35 4.22 4.81 -51.94
C GLY A 35 3.54 5.53 -50.79
N PHE A 36 3.34 4.79 -49.70
CA PHE A 36 2.92 5.36 -48.43
C PHE A 36 4.12 5.96 -47.70
N PHE A 37 4.03 7.24 -47.36
CA PHE A 37 5.02 7.95 -46.56
C PHE A 37 4.44 8.21 -45.19
N HIS A 38 5.15 7.74 -44.18
CA HIS A 38 4.79 7.82 -42.78
C HIS A 38 5.46 9.06 -42.16
N PHE A 39 4.69 9.83 -41.40
CA PHE A 39 5.08 11.08 -40.78
C PHE A 39 4.74 11.07 -39.30
N THR A 40 5.68 11.59 -38.51
CA THR A 40 5.48 11.89 -37.10
C THR A 40 4.88 10.71 -36.31
N PRO A 41 5.48 9.50 -36.40
CA PRO A 41 5.03 8.39 -35.58
C PRO A 41 5.14 8.79 -34.10
N TYR A 42 4.06 8.56 -33.38
CA TYR A 42 3.90 8.90 -31.99
C TYR A 42 3.37 7.70 -31.23
N GLU A 43 4.17 7.24 -30.26
CA GLU A 43 3.75 6.19 -29.34
C GLU A 43 3.45 6.80 -27.98
N THR A 44 2.38 6.32 -27.36
CA THR A 44 2.06 6.62 -25.96
C THR A 44 1.69 5.33 -25.26
N GLY A 45 1.88 5.27 -23.95
CA GLY A 45 1.55 4.06 -23.23
C GLY A 45 1.69 4.16 -21.73
N GLN A 46 1.30 3.07 -21.09
CA GLN A 46 1.33 2.91 -19.64
C GLN A 46 1.92 1.54 -19.30
N TYR A 47 2.63 1.48 -18.18
CA TYR A 47 3.33 0.28 -17.74
C TYR A 47 3.11 0.05 -16.26
N THR A 48 2.85 -1.19 -15.88
CA THR A 48 2.69 -1.63 -14.49
C THR A 48 3.33 -2.99 -14.34
N ILE A 49 4.11 -3.18 -13.29
CA ILE A 49 4.74 -4.46 -12.99
C ILE A 49 4.83 -4.71 -11.49
N SER A 50 4.69 -5.97 -11.07
CA SER A 50 4.98 -6.38 -9.71
C SER A 50 6.47 -6.24 -9.44
N PHE A 51 6.82 -5.67 -8.29
CA PHE A 51 8.19 -5.22 -7.99
C PHE A 51 8.56 -5.53 -6.53
N ILE A 52 9.81 -5.28 -6.12
CA ILE A 52 10.25 -5.42 -4.72
C ILE A 52 11.22 -4.29 -4.38
N SER A 53 10.91 -3.50 -3.36
CA SER A 53 11.73 -2.42 -2.80
C SER A 53 11.87 -2.51 -1.27
N LEU A 54 11.65 -3.73 -0.74
CA LEU A 54 11.57 -4.01 0.69
C LEU A 54 12.80 -3.57 1.50
N ASN A 55 13.97 -3.66 0.88
CA ASN A 55 15.26 -3.40 1.52
C ASN A 55 15.35 -2.01 2.16
N THR A 56 14.56 -1.04 1.69
CA THR A 56 14.60 0.35 2.17
C THR A 56 13.33 0.78 2.91
N LEU A 57 12.27 -0.04 2.96
CA LEU A 57 10.97 0.35 3.53
C LEU A 57 11.05 0.68 5.02
N PHE A 58 11.91 -0.02 5.76
CA PHE A 58 12.10 0.18 7.20
C PHE A 58 13.25 1.14 7.53
N ASN A 59 13.84 1.80 6.52
CA ASN A 59 14.81 2.85 6.77
C ASN A 59 14.10 4.08 7.35
N ASN A 60 14.59 4.59 8.48
CA ASN A 60 14.06 5.79 9.13
C ASN A 60 14.78 7.07 8.65
N ASP A 61 15.93 6.93 7.96
CA ASP A 61 16.68 8.03 7.39
C ASP A 61 16.27 8.29 5.94
N ILE A 62 15.17 9.04 5.79
CA ILE A 62 14.61 9.41 4.48
C ILE A 62 15.56 10.35 3.72
N ASP A 63 16.23 11.28 4.42
CA ASP A 63 17.17 12.21 3.79
C ASP A 63 18.43 11.50 3.31
N GLY A 64 19.01 10.61 4.12
CA GLY A 64 20.16 9.80 3.72
C GLY A 64 19.85 8.88 2.54
N LEU A 65 18.63 8.32 2.48
CA LEU A 65 18.19 7.54 1.32
C LEU A 65 18.05 8.41 0.06
N PHE A 66 17.53 9.63 0.20
CA PHE A 66 17.46 10.59 -0.89
C PHE A 66 18.85 11.06 -1.36
N ASN A 67 19.80 11.25 -0.44
CA ASN A 67 21.20 11.56 -0.77
C ASN A 67 21.84 10.41 -1.55
N THR A 68 21.61 9.16 -1.09
CA THR A 68 22.05 7.95 -1.81
C THR A 68 21.48 7.91 -3.24
N PHE A 69 20.22 8.31 -3.42
CA PHE A 69 19.62 8.47 -4.75
C PHE A 69 20.36 9.53 -5.59
N SER A 70 20.61 10.72 -5.03
CA SER A 70 21.33 11.78 -5.72
C SER A 70 22.74 11.34 -6.16
N GLU A 71 23.49 10.67 -5.27
CA GLU A 71 24.85 10.19 -5.53
C GLU A 71 24.91 9.15 -6.65
N ARG A 72 23.94 8.21 -6.68
CA ARG A 72 23.89 7.13 -7.68
C ARG A 72 23.69 7.65 -9.11
N ARG A 73 23.19 8.87 -9.30
CA ARG A 73 23.02 9.47 -10.64
C ARG A 73 24.34 9.57 -11.40
N THR A 74 25.44 9.86 -10.72
CA THR A 74 26.78 9.97 -11.35
C THR A 74 27.20 8.66 -12.00
N VAL A 75 27.05 7.55 -11.28
CA VAL A 75 27.35 6.19 -11.79
C VAL A 75 26.45 5.83 -12.97
N ILE A 76 25.16 6.15 -12.89
CA ILE A 76 24.22 5.89 -13.99
C ILE A 76 24.56 6.70 -15.25
N SER A 77 24.91 7.98 -15.09
CA SER A 77 25.34 8.85 -16.19
C SER A 77 26.55 8.27 -16.91
N GLN A 78 27.54 7.79 -16.16
CA GLN A 78 28.72 7.11 -16.71
C GLN A 78 28.34 5.84 -17.50
N ARG A 79 27.39 5.04 -16.99
CA ARG A 79 26.90 3.84 -17.69
C ARG A 79 26.18 4.18 -18.99
N LEU A 80 25.39 5.24 -19.02
CA LEU A 80 24.74 5.71 -20.25
C LEU A 80 25.75 6.20 -21.27
N GLY A 81 26.73 7.01 -20.83
CA GLY A 81 27.84 7.43 -21.68
C GLY A 81 28.56 6.25 -22.32
N ALA A 82 28.87 5.21 -21.54
CA ALA A 82 29.52 4.00 -22.05
C ALA A 82 28.69 3.24 -23.10
N ILE A 83 27.35 3.26 -23.02
CA ILE A 83 26.48 2.63 -24.03
C ILE A 83 26.60 3.33 -25.38
N TYR A 84 26.74 4.65 -25.37
CA TYR A 84 26.85 5.47 -26.58
C TYR A 84 28.30 5.79 -26.96
N ASN A 85 29.29 5.20 -26.28
CA ASN A 85 30.72 5.51 -26.43
C ASN A 85 31.07 7.00 -26.21
N ILE A 86 30.35 7.69 -25.33
CA ILE A 86 30.59 9.08 -24.92
C ILE A 86 31.33 9.07 -23.59
N THR A 87 32.58 9.53 -23.59
CA THR A 87 33.43 9.61 -22.38
C THR A 87 33.72 11.03 -21.93
N THR A 88 33.25 12.03 -22.67
CA THR A 88 33.46 13.45 -22.36
C THR A 88 32.69 13.86 -21.10
N PRO A 89 33.35 14.35 -20.05
CA PRO A 89 32.66 14.87 -18.87
C PRO A 89 31.85 16.13 -19.21
N ASN A 90 30.75 16.34 -18.50
CA ASN A 90 30.00 17.59 -18.60
C ASN A 90 30.84 18.75 -18.01
N PRO A 91 31.14 19.81 -18.77
CA PRO A 91 31.96 20.93 -18.28
C PRO A 91 31.39 21.67 -17.06
N ASN A 92 30.06 21.75 -16.93
CA ASN A 92 29.40 22.43 -15.81
C ASN A 92 29.26 21.52 -14.58
N ALA A 93 29.29 20.20 -14.78
CA ALA A 93 29.17 19.21 -13.72
C ALA A 93 30.04 17.97 -14.05
N PRO A 94 31.37 18.03 -13.81
CA PRO A 94 32.33 17.01 -14.28
C PRO A 94 32.11 15.59 -13.76
N ALA A 95 31.26 15.42 -12.73
CA ALA A 95 30.85 14.12 -12.22
C ALA A 95 29.90 13.35 -13.18
N TYR A 96 29.31 14.05 -14.15
CA TYR A 96 28.38 13.49 -15.14
C TYR A 96 29.02 13.46 -16.53
N ILE A 97 28.53 12.56 -17.39
CA ILE A 97 28.86 12.53 -18.82
C ILE A 97 28.07 13.62 -19.56
N ASP A 98 28.72 14.27 -20.51
CA ASP A 98 28.12 15.28 -21.36
C ASP A 98 26.91 14.72 -22.14
N GLY A 99 25.80 15.48 -22.11
CA GLY A 99 24.52 15.06 -22.66
C GLY A 99 23.68 14.13 -21.77
N PHE A 100 24.26 13.55 -20.72
CA PHE A 100 23.56 12.75 -19.70
C PHE A 100 23.76 13.33 -18.30
N SER A 101 23.36 14.59 -18.10
CA SER A 101 23.51 15.27 -16.82
C SER A 101 22.57 14.71 -15.74
N GLY A 102 22.75 15.14 -14.49
CA GLY A 102 21.95 14.65 -13.36
C GLY A 102 20.44 14.93 -13.46
N ASP A 103 20.01 15.84 -14.34
CA ASP A 103 18.62 16.18 -14.63
C ASP A 103 18.00 15.32 -15.75
N HIS A 104 18.80 14.49 -16.43
CA HIS A 104 18.35 13.66 -17.53
C HIS A 104 17.47 12.51 -17.00
N GLN A 105 16.27 12.31 -17.55
CA GLN A 105 15.33 11.30 -17.02
C GLN A 105 15.91 9.87 -17.04
N ASP A 106 16.66 9.52 -18.08
CA ASP A 106 17.32 8.20 -18.17
C ASP A 106 18.44 8.03 -17.13
N VAL A 107 18.91 9.12 -16.50
CA VAL A 107 19.81 9.09 -15.35
C VAL A 107 19.01 8.97 -14.05
N ILE A 108 18.03 9.85 -13.87
CA ILE A 108 17.24 9.97 -12.64
C ILE A 108 16.46 8.68 -12.36
N ILE A 109 15.73 8.14 -13.34
CA ILE A 109 14.82 7.00 -13.13
C ILE A 109 15.58 5.75 -12.64
N PRO A 110 16.62 5.24 -13.32
CA PRO A 110 17.34 4.07 -12.83
C PRO A 110 18.18 4.35 -11.58
N ALA A 111 18.63 5.59 -11.34
CA ALA A 111 19.25 5.95 -10.05
C ALA A 111 18.25 5.84 -8.89
N PHE A 112 17.01 6.30 -9.11
CA PHE A 112 15.89 6.17 -8.16
C PHE A 112 15.57 4.69 -7.90
N LEU A 113 15.38 3.89 -8.96
CA LEU A 113 15.13 2.46 -8.82
C LEU A 113 16.27 1.76 -8.06
N SER A 114 17.52 2.10 -8.38
CA SER A 114 18.70 1.56 -7.69
C SER A 114 18.66 1.90 -6.20
N ALA A 115 18.51 3.17 -5.84
CA ALA A 115 18.51 3.63 -4.46
C ALA A 115 17.42 2.96 -3.62
N TYR A 116 16.18 2.98 -4.11
CA TYR A 116 15.03 2.52 -3.34
C TYR A 116 14.87 1.00 -3.34
N THR A 117 15.51 0.26 -4.25
CA THR A 117 15.66 -1.21 -4.15
C THR A 117 16.93 -1.65 -3.44
N ASN A 118 17.81 -0.72 -3.11
CA ASN A 118 19.19 -0.98 -2.68
C ASN A 118 19.98 -1.92 -3.63
N THR A 119 19.72 -1.80 -4.94
CA THR A 119 20.47 -2.55 -5.97
C THR A 119 21.70 -1.78 -6.38
N ASP A 120 22.83 -2.43 -6.61
CA ASP A 120 24.06 -1.81 -7.14
C ASP A 120 23.77 -0.95 -8.39
N PRO A 121 24.14 0.35 -8.41
CA PRO A 121 23.93 1.24 -9.55
C PRO A 121 24.63 0.77 -10.83
N ASN A 122 25.62 -0.13 -10.75
CA ASN A 122 26.25 -0.77 -11.92
C ASN A 122 25.42 -1.90 -12.54
N LYS A 123 24.46 -2.45 -11.79
CA LYS A 123 23.68 -3.63 -12.18
C LYS A 123 22.20 -3.33 -12.44
N VAL A 124 21.68 -2.21 -11.94
CA VAL A 124 20.29 -1.80 -12.18
C VAL A 124 20.01 -1.68 -13.68
N LYS A 125 18.80 -2.04 -14.11
CA LYS A 125 18.35 -1.84 -15.49
C LYS A 125 18.14 -0.34 -15.74
N LEU A 126 18.69 0.16 -16.84
CA LEU A 126 18.60 1.57 -17.21
C LEU A 126 17.21 1.94 -17.75
N ASN A 127 16.57 1.02 -18.47
CA ASN A 127 15.21 1.20 -18.96
C ASN A 127 14.21 0.52 -18.01
N VAL A 128 13.35 1.33 -17.39
CA VAL A 128 12.30 0.88 -16.46
C VAL A 128 11.30 -0.10 -17.09
N LEU A 129 11.02 0.04 -18.39
CA LEU A 129 10.05 -0.80 -19.13
C LEU A 129 10.55 -2.25 -19.36
N ASN A 130 11.85 -2.48 -19.17
CA ASN A 130 12.51 -3.78 -19.31
C ASN A 130 12.64 -4.54 -17.98
N SER A 131 11.97 -4.08 -16.93
CA SER A 131 11.96 -4.75 -15.63
C SER A 131 11.25 -6.11 -15.70
N LEU A 132 11.70 -7.07 -14.89
CA LEU A 132 11.07 -8.39 -14.75
C LEU A 132 10.11 -8.39 -13.55
N PRO A 133 8.98 -9.12 -13.63
CA PRO A 133 8.02 -9.14 -12.54
C PRO A 133 8.60 -9.91 -11.37
N LEU A 134 8.49 -9.33 -10.17
CA LEU A 134 8.92 -9.95 -8.93
C LEU A 134 7.69 -10.41 -8.13
N PRO A 135 7.82 -11.43 -7.27
CA PRO A 135 6.68 -12.00 -6.56
C PRO A 135 6.14 -11.05 -5.49
N ASN A 136 4.83 -10.86 -5.51
CA ASN A 136 4.05 -10.47 -4.33
C ASN A 136 3.63 -11.75 -3.60
N TRP A 137 3.45 -11.69 -2.27
CA TRP A 137 3.07 -12.86 -1.50
C TRP A 137 2.06 -12.56 -0.40
N GLN A 138 1.22 -13.55 -0.12
CA GLN A 138 0.34 -13.58 1.03
C GLN A 138 0.50 -14.93 1.73
N ILE A 139 0.73 -14.88 3.03
CA ILE A 139 0.98 -16.03 3.88
C ILE A 139 -0.08 -16.05 4.97
N SER A 140 -0.70 -17.20 5.19
CA SER A 140 -1.61 -17.41 6.31
C SER A 140 -1.39 -18.76 6.97
N TYR A 141 -1.52 -18.79 8.29
CA TYR A 141 -1.40 -20.01 9.09
C TYR A 141 -2.52 -20.10 10.12
N ASN A 142 -3.37 -21.13 9.99
CA ASN A 142 -4.55 -21.34 10.83
C ASN A 142 -4.42 -22.61 11.71
N GLY A 143 -3.28 -23.30 11.65
CA GLY A 143 -3.09 -24.61 12.30
C GLY A 143 -2.74 -24.56 13.78
N LEU A 144 -2.55 -23.36 14.36
CA LEU A 144 -2.06 -23.21 15.74
C LEU A 144 -3.04 -23.80 16.78
N THR A 145 -4.33 -23.83 16.47
CA THR A 145 -5.36 -24.44 17.32
C THR A 145 -5.21 -25.96 17.48
N LYS A 146 -4.44 -26.64 16.62
CA LYS A 146 -4.22 -28.09 16.69
C LYS A 146 -3.14 -28.49 17.71
N LEU A 147 -2.37 -27.55 18.25
CA LEU A 147 -1.33 -27.80 19.24
C LEU A 147 -1.94 -28.19 20.60
N LYS A 148 -1.38 -29.19 21.29
CA LYS A 148 -1.93 -29.82 22.51
C LYS A 148 -2.28 -28.81 23.62
N GLY A 149 -1.50 -27.75 23.80
CA GLY A 149 -1.75 -26.70 24.80
C GLY A 149 -2.77 -25.63 24.37
N LEU A 150 -2.95 -25.41 23.07
CA LEU A 150 -3.76 -24.30 22.54
C LEU A 150 -5.19 -24.74 22.17
N LYS A 151 -5.39 -26.02 21.83
CA LYS A 151 -6.68 -26.60 21.42
C LYS A 151 -7.82 -26.41 22.42
N ASN A 152 -7.50 -26.34 23.71
CA ASN A 152 -8.51 -26.21 24.77
C ASN A 152 -8.93 -24.76 25.03
N ILE A 153 -8.08 -23.80 24.66
CA ILE A 153 -8.29 -22.37 24.92
C ILE A 153 -8.91 -21.70 23.69
N PHE A 154 -8.36 -22.01 22.51
CA PHE A 154 -8.67 -21.32 21.27
C PHE A 154 -9.61 -22.16 20.39
N GLN A 155 -10.63 -21.50 19.85
CA GLN A 155 -11.47 -21.99 18.77
C GLN A 155 -10.81 -21.66 17.41
N ASP A 156 -10.26 -20.46 17.28
CA ASP A 156 -9.54 -20.00 16.09
C ASP A 156 -8.29 -19.23 16.49
N LEU A 157 -7.22 -19.42 15.72
CA LEU A 157 -5.95 -18.73 15.89
C LEU A 157 -5.26 -18.68 14.53
N SER A 158 -5.38 -17.52 13.88
CA SER A 158 -4.82 -17.27 12.55
C SER A 158 -3.70 -16.25 12.63
N ILE A 159 -2.59 -16.53 11.96
CA ILE A 159 -1.52 -15.55 11.69
C ILE A 159 -1.52 -15.25 10.20
N ARG A 160 -1.42 -13.98 9.83
CA ARG A 160 -1.40 -13.49 8.44
C ARG A 160 -0.23 -12.54 8.22
N HIS A 161 0.28 -12.58 7.00
CA HIS A 161 1.30 -11.66 6.49
C HIS A 161 1.05 -11.46 5.00
N SER A 162 1.14 -10.23 4.51
CA SER A 162 0.99 -9.95 3.08
C SER A 162 1.90 -8.82 2.66
N TYR A 163 2.65 -9.04 1.59
CA TYR A 163 3.48 -8.03 0.93
C TYR A 163 3.03 -7.87 -0.52
N SER A 164 2.82 -6.61 -0.91
CA SER A 164 2.49 -6.25 -2.27
C SER A 164 3.26 -5.00 -2.66
N ASN A 165 3.91 -5.05 -3.82
CA ASN A 165 4.62 -3.93 -4.38
C ASN A 165 4.42 -3.86 -5.89
N LYS A 166 4.14 -2.64 -6.37
CA LYS A 166 3.85 -2.34 -7.76
C LYS A 166 4.67 -1.14 -8.21
N LEU A 167 5.42 -1.33 -9.29
CA LEU A 167 6.10 -0.27 -10.04
C LEU A 167 5.23 0.13 -11.24
N SER A 168 4.94 1.41 -11.38
CA SER A 168 4.10 1.94 -12.44
C SER A 168 4.77 3.12 -13.16
N VAL A 169 4.67 3.14 -14.48
CA VAL A 169 4.92 4.33 -15.31
C VAL A 169 3.55 4.78 -15.80
N SER A 170 3.05 5.91 -15.27
CA SER A 170 1.66 6.32 -15.51
C SER A 170 1.40 6.70 -16.96
N ASN A 171 2.34 7.42 -17.58
CA ASN A 171 2.31 7.69 -19.01
C ASN A 171 3.75 7.88 -19.52
N TYR A 172 4.05 7.25 -20.66
CA TYR A 172 5.24 7.54 -21.46
C TYR A 172 4.81 7.87 -22.88
N LYS A 173 5.57 8.73 -23.54
CA LYS A 173 5.36 9.05 -24.96
C LYS A 173 6.68 9.22 -25.71
N THR A 174 6.69 8.99 -27.01
CA THR A 174 7.87 9.31 -27.84
C THR A 174 8.12 10.82 -27.88
N SER A 175 9.37 11.24 -27.69
CA SER A 175 9.75 12.64 -27.83
C SER A 175 9.91 13.00 -29.31
N LEU A 176 9.22 14.05 -29.77
CA LEU A 176 9.35 14.55 -31.15
C LEU A 176 10.71 15.22 -31.40
N ASP A 177 11.31 15.72 -30.33
CA ASP A 177 12.61 16.38 -30.35
C ASP A 177 13.78 15.40 -30.30
N TYR A 178 13.55 14.15 -29.90
CA TYR A 178 14.60 13.14 -29.95
C TYR A 178 15.09 12.94 -31.40
N LYS A 179 16.40 13.02 -31.58
CA LYS A 179 17.10 12.71 -32.83
C LYS A 179 18.35 11.90 -32.49
N GLU A 180 18.61 10.90 -33.31
CA GLU A 180 19.79 10.04 -33.23
C GLU A 180 20.51 9.99 -34.58
N ASP A 181 21.81 9.71 -34.56
CA ASP A 181 22.59 9.45 -35.77
C ASP A 181 22.38 8.01 -36.30
N ASN A 182 23.09 7.62 -37.36
CA ASN A 182 22.98 6.29 -37.96
C ASN A 182 23.45 5.17 -37.03
N GLN A 183 24.13 5.50 -35.94
CA GLN A 183 24.65 4.60 -34.92
C GLN A 183 23.75 4.56 -33.67
N GLY A 184 22.64 5.32 -33.67
CA GLY A 184 21.68 5.39 -32.57
C GLY A 184 22.14 6.28 -31.42
N ILE A 185 23.14 7.14 -31.63
CA ILE A 185 23.63 8.08 -30.62
C ILE A 185 22.74 9.33 -30.62
N PRO A 186 22.22 9.78 -29.46
CA PRO A 186 21.44 11.00 -29.38
C PRO A 186 22.25 12.24 -29.80
N ILE A 187 21.67 13.08 -30.64
CA ILE A 187 22.37 14.27 -31.19
C ILE A 187 21.67 15.61 -30.88
N LYS A 188 20.39 15.62 -30.48
CA LYS A 188 19.65 16.87 -30.19
C LYS A 188 19.61 17.14 -28.68
N ARG A 189 20.04 18.34 -28.27
CA ARG A 189 20.05 18.82 -26.88
C ARG A 189 18.80 19.64 -26.53
N LYS A 190 18.40 19.61 -25.25
CA LYS A 190 17.20 20.30 -24.72
C LYS A 190 17.26 21.83 -24.81
N THR A 191 18.46 22.40 -24.77
CA THR A 191 18.67 23.85 -24.89
C THR A 191 19.81 24.12 -25.89
N SER A 192 20.00 25.38 -26.27
CA SER A 192 21.13 25.80 -27.10
C SER A 192 22.48 25.78 -26.37
N GLU A 193 22.50 25.46 -25.08
CA GLU A 193 23.74 25.36 -24.33
C GLU A 193 24.51 24.10 -24.75
N ALA A 194 25.81 24.28 -24.99
CA ALA A 194 26.69 23.22 -25.48
C ALA A 194 26.78 21.99 -24.53
N ASN A 195 26.34 22.13 -23.27
CA ASN A 195 26.45 21.11 -22.22
C ASN A 195 25.09 20.62 -21.71
N ALA A 196 24.01 20.96 -22.41
CA ALA A 196 22.67 20.55 -22.02
C ALA A 196 22.46 19.05 -22.28
N SER A 197 21.62 18.45 -21.44
CA SER A 197 21.15 17.07 -21.58
C SER A 197 20.50 16.83 -22.95
N TYR A 198 20.68 15.65 -23.53
CA TYR A 198 19.95 15.23 -24.72
C TYR A 198 18.45 15.12 -24.41
N TYR A 199 17.62 15.18 -25.46
CA TYR A 199 16.26 14.67 -25.34
C TYR A 199 16.34 13.15 -25.15
N ALA A 200 15.44 12.59 -24.33
CA ALA A 200 15.33 11.14 -24.24
C ALA A 200 14.34 10.63 -25.28
N LYS A 201 14.50 9.37 -25.67
CA LYS A 201 13.65 8.72 -26.67
C LYS A 201 12.17 8.65 -26.25
N LEU A 202 11.94 8.36 -24.97
CA LEU A 202 10.62 8.35 -24.35
C LEU A 202 10.56 9.40 -23.24
N GLU A 203 9.57 10.28 -23.25
CA GLU A 203 9.23 11.19 -22.17
C GLU A 203 8.33 10.49 -21.15
N ILE A 204 8.84 10.31 -19.93
CA ILE A 204 8.12 9.68 -18.82
C ILE A 204 7.63 10.76 -17.86
N ALA A 205 6.30 10.88 -17.70
CA ALA A 205 5.71 11.88 -16.81
C ALA A 205 6.10 11.62 -15.35
N ASN A 206 5.90 10.39 -14.89
CA ASN A 206 6.18 9.98 -13.52
C ASN A 206 6.33 8.46 -13.40
N VAL A 207 7.12 8.05 -12.40
CA VAL A 207 7.33 6.67 -12.00
C VAL A 207 6.87 6.53 -10.54
N ILE A 208 6.02 5.56 -10.28
CA ILE A 208 5.43 5.31 -8.95
C ILE A 208 5.84 3.93 -8.45
N ILE A 209 6.34 3.84 -7.23
CA ILE A 209 6.49 2.59 -6.47
C ILE A 209 5.47 2.61 -5.34
N ASP A 210 4.49 1.71 -5.39
CA ASP A 210 3.50 1.50 -4.33
C ASP A 210 3.81 0.22 -3.59
N GLU A 211 4.36 0.35 -2.39
CA GLU A 211 4.79 -0.76 -1.54
C GLU A 211 3.93 -0.83 -0.27
N LYS A 212 3.41 -2.01 0.07
CA LYS A 212 2.62 -2.18 1.29
C LYS A 212 2.74 -3.57 1.90
N PHE A 213 2.74 -3.56 3.23
CA PHE A 213 2.45 -4.69 4.08
C PHE A 213 1.02 -4.60 4.60
N GLY A 214 0.16 -5.51 4.15
CA GLY A 214 -1.28 -5.46 4.40
C GLY A 214 -1.84 -6.76 4.98
N PRO A 215 -1.49 -7.21 6.19
CA PRO A 215 -0.60 -6.57 7.18
C PRO A 215 0.84 -7.11 7.14
N LEU A 216 1.79 -6.44 7.83
CA LEU A 216 3.13 -6.99 8.10
C LEU A 216 3.00 -8.16 9.08
N ILE A 217 2.16 -8.00 10.09
CA ILE A 217 1.74 -9.09 10.96
C ILE A 217 0.29 -8.85 11.34
N GLY A 218 -0.54 -9.86 11.07
CA GLY A 218 -1.94 -9.91 11.47
C GLY A 218 -2.17 -11.12 12.34
N ILE A 219 -2.81 -10.96 13.48
CA ILE A 219 -3.15 -12.04 14.40
C ILE A 219 -4.63 -11.90 14.73
N ASN A 220 -5.40 -12.95 14.46
CA ASN A 220 -6.76 -13.07 15.00
C ASN A 220 -6.84 -14.28 15.90
N VAL A 221 -7.55 -14.10 17.01
CA VAL A 221 -7.73 -15.08 18.05
C VAL A 221 -9.20 -15.12 18.40
N LYS A 222 -9.78 -16.33 18.46
CA LYS A 222 -11.10 -16.56 19.03
C LYS A 222 -10.99 -17.65 20.06
N THR A 223 -11.40 -17.38 21.30
CA THR A 223 -11.42 -18.37 22.38
C THR A 223 -12.75 -19.09 22.42
N LYS A 224 -12.76 -20.29 23.03
CA LYS A 224 -14.02 -21.01 23.30
C LYS A 224 -14.92 -20.29 24.31
N SER A 225 -14.36 -19.37 25.11
CA SER A 225 -15.11 -18.53 26.05
C SER A 225 -15.84 -17.37 25.38
N GLY A 226 -15.65 -17.14 24.08
CA GLY A 226 -16.29 -16.05 23.33
C GLY A 226 -15.52 -14.73 23.34
N ILE A 227 -14.24 -14.76 23.71
CA ILE A 227 -13.31 -13.63 23.56
C ILE A 227 -12.74 -13.68 22.13
N GLU A 228 -12.74 -12.53 21.47
CA GLU A 228 -12.15 -12.33 20.15
C GLU A 228 -11.09 -11.23 20.26
N LEU A 229 -9.87 -11.49 19.81
CA LEU A 229 -8.80 -10.50 19.78
C LEU A 229 -8.24 -10.42 18.36
N GLY A 230 -7.97 -9.21 17.91
CA GLY A 230 -7.36 -8.92 16.62
C GLY A 230 -6.22 -7.93 16.80
N PHE A 231 -5.12 -8.17 16.11
CA PHE A 231 -4.00 -7.23 16.02
C PHE A 231 -3.50 -7.22 14.59
N ASP A 232 -3.48 -6.04 13.96
CA ASP A 232 -2.88 -5.85 12.64
C ASP A 232 -1.86 -4.71 12.72
N TYR A 233 -0.63 -4.99 12.30
CA TYR A 233 0.41 -3.99 12.06
C TYR A 233 0.64 -3.86 10.55
N GLY A 234 0.33 -2.69 10.00
CA GLY A 234 0.50 -2.36 8.59
C GLY A 234 1.61 -1.32 8.40
N LYS A 235 2.29 -1.40 7.26
CA LYS A 235 3.27 -0.39 6.82
C LYS A 235 3.18 -0.23 5.32
N SER A 236 3.13 0.99 4.83
CA SER A 236 3.10 1.28 3.39
C SER A 236 3.93 2.49 3.05
N ARG A 237 4.39 2.53 1.79
CA ARG A 237 5.14 3.62 1.20
C ARG A 237 4.73 3.76 -0.25
N THR A 238 4.35 4.97 -0.63
CA THR A 238 4.19 5.38 -2.03
C THR A 238 5.33 6.34 -2.36
N LEU A 239 6.12 6.03 -3.39
CA LEU A 239 7.15 6.91 -3.94
C LEU A 239 6.72 7.36 -5.32
N SER A 240 6.61 8.66 -5.53
CA SER A 240 6.21 9.27 -6.81
C SER A 240 7.34 10.17 -7.31
N LEU A 241 8.11 9.67 -8.28
CA LEU A 241 9.17 10.43 -8.95
C LEU A 241 8.62 11.10 -10.21
N TYR A 242 8.84 12.40 -10.35
CA TYR A 242 8.46 13.18 -11.53
C TYR A 242 9.69 13.48 -12.39
N GLY A 243 9.87 12.75 -13.48
CA GLY A 243 11.11 12.77 -14.29
C GLY A 243 11.31 14.02 -15.14
N ASN A 244 10.22 14.71 -15.52
CA ASN A 244 10.27 15.90 -16.37
C ASN A 244 10.24 17.24 -15.62
N ASN A 245 10.08 17.22 -14.28
CA ASN A 245 9.98 18.41 -13.42
C ASN A 245 11.06 18.37 -12.31
N ASP A 246 12.29 18.70 -12.65
CA ASP A 246 13.42 18.89 -11.71
C ASP A 246 13.74 17.69 -10.80
N GLY A 247 13.33 16.48 -11.20
CA GLY A 247 13.57 15.26 -10.42
C GLY A 247 12.94 15.26 -9.03
N ARG A 248 11.76 15.89 -8.89
CA ARG A 248 11.00 15.91 -7.64
C ARG A 248 10.54 14.50 -7.25
N LEU A 249 10.77 14.13 -5.99
CA LEU A 249 10.29 12.89 -5.38
C LEU A 249 9.33 13.19 -4.24
N GLU A 250 8.12 12.65 -4.33
CA GLU A 250 7.16 12.64 -3.22
C GLU A 250 7.16 11.25 -2.58
N GLU A 251 7.43 11.20 -1.27
CA GLU A 251 7.41 9.98 -0.47
C GLU A 251 6.29 10.07 0.57
N ARG A 252 5.30 9.19 0.45
CA ARG A 252 4.20 9.06 1.41
C ARG A 252 4.32 7.75 2.18
N ASN A 253 4.64 7.86 3.46
CA ASN A 253 4.79 6.74 4.36
C ASN A 253 3.59 6.65 5.30
N SER A 254 3.08 5.42 5.50
CA SER A 254 2.04 5.17 6.49
C SER A 254 2.33 3.95 7.33
N THR A 255 2.05 4.07 8.63
CA THR A 255 2.13 3.00 9.62
C THR A 255 0.79 2.89 10.33
N ASP A 256 0.20 1.70 10.28
CA ASP A 256 -1.09 1.38 10.88
C ASP A 256 -0.89 0.37 12.00
N LEU A 257 -1.49 0.62 13.16
CA LEU A 257 -1.58 -0.34 14.26
C LEU A 257 -3.04 -0.40 14.67
N ILE A 258 -3.66 -1.57 14.49
CA ILE A 258 -5.07 -1.80 14.80
C ILE A 258 -5.14 -2.92 15.82
N PHE A 259 -5.78 -2.63 16.95
CA PHE A 259 -6.13 -3.61 17.96
C PHE A 259 -7.65 -3.70 18.06
N LYS A 260 -8.17 -4.93 18.05
CA LYS A 260 -9.59 -5.22 18.18
C LYS A 260 -9.78 -6.18 19.33
N ALA A 261 -10.75 -5.90 20.19
CA ALA A 261 -11.16 -6.82 21.24
C ALA A 261 -12.67 -6.97 21.21
N GLY A 262 -13.15 -8.20 21.29
CA GLY A 262 -14.55 -8.56 21.30
C GLY A 262 -14.83 -9.54 22.43
N TYR A 263 -16.02 -9.46 23.02
CA TYR A 263 -16.47 -10.45 23.99
C TYR A 263 -17.98 -10.62 23.89
N THR A 264 -18.42 -11.87 23.69
CA THR A 264 -19.84 -12.22 23.69
C THR A 264 -20.21 -12.89 25.01
N MET A 265 -20.91 -12.16 25.86
CA MET A 265 -21.52 -12.68 27.07
C MET A 265 -22.87 -13.32 26.74
N LYS A 266 -22.98 -14.63 26.97
CA LYS A 266 -24.23 -15.36 26.72
C LYS A 266 -25.18 -15.29 27.92
N ASN A 267 -26.48 -15.20 27.63
CA ASN A 267 -27.55 -15.22 28.64
C ASN A 267 -27.44 -14.11 29.70
N VAL A 268 -27.19 -12.87 29.28
CA VAL A 268 -27.18 -11.72 30.18
C VAL A 268 -28.60 -11.22 30.41
N TYR A 269 -28.97 -11.08 31.68
CA TYR A 269 -30.22 -10.48 32.11
C TYR A 269 -29.96 -9.08 32.66
N LEU A 270 -30.53 -8.06 32.03
CA LEU A 270 -30.44 -6.66 32.47
C LEU A 270 -31.80 -6.22 33.04
N PRO A 271 -31.94 -6.11 34.38
CA PRO A 271 -33.23 -5.85 35.04
C PRO A 271 -33.87 -4.49 34.70
N PHE A 272 -33.07 -3.56 34.17
CA PHE A 272 -33.47 -2.18 33.89
C PHE A 272 -33.97 -1.98 32.45
N ILE A 273 -33.93 -3.02 31.60
CA ILE A 273 -34.43 -2.94 30.22
C ILE A 273 -35.84 -3.55 30.14
N PRO A 274 -36.88 -2.75 29.80
CA PRO A 274 -38.25 -3.25 29.70
C PRO A 274 -38.37 -4.31 28.60
N GLY A 275 -39.15 -5.36 28.86
CA GLY A 275 -39.35 -6.49 27.92
C GLY A 275 -38.33 -7.64 28.05
N VAL A 276 -37.34 -7.53 28.94
CA VAL A 276 -36.45 -8.65 29.30
C VAL A 276 -37.05 -9.37 30.51
N GLU A 277 -37.66 -10.54 30.29
CA GLU A 277 -38.27 -11.31 31.38
C GLU A 277 -37.22 -12.12 32.17
N LYS A 278 -37.30 -12.02 33.50
CA LYS A 278 -36.62 -12.94 34.42
C LYS A 278 -37.32 -14.29 34.29
N ILE A 279 -36.74 -15.25 33.56
CA ILE A 279 -37.25 -16.62 33.63
C ILE A 279 -36.97 -17.14 35.04
N LYS A 280 -38.00 -17.18 35.89
CA LYS A 280 -37.92 -17.65 37.27
C LYS A 280 -37.44 -19.11 37.27
N LYS A 281 -36.35 -19.40 37.97
CA LYS A 281 -35.98 -20.77 38.33
C LYS A 281 -37.02 -21.31 39.31
N THR A 282 -37.91 -22.19 38.88
CA THR A 282 -38.66 -23.05 39.81
C THR A 282 -37.74 -24.20 40.22
N ALA A 283 -36.78 -23.93 41.10
CA ALA A 283 -35.95 -24.98 41.69
C ALA A 283 -36.70 -25.61 42.86
N LYS A 284 -37.59 -26.58 42.60
CA LYS A 284 -37.99 -27.52 43.64
C LYS A 284 -36.92 -28.61 43.72
N LYS A 285 -36.01 -28.51 44.69
CA LYS A 285 -35.21 -29.67 45.14
C LYS A 285 -36.19 -30.70 45.71
N ILE A 286 -36.60 -31.68 44.91
CA ILE A 286 -37.12 -32.93 45.45
C ILE A 286 -35.89 -33.79 45.76
N LYS A 287 -35.59 -33.99 47.05
CA LYS A 287 -34.67 -35.05 47.47
C LYS A 287 -35.27 -36.37 46.95
N LYS A 288 -34.59 -37.03 46.01
CA LYS A 288 -34.93 -38.41 45.62
C LYS A 288 -34.89 -39.30 46.87
N LYS A 289 -36.04 -39.81 47.32
CA LYS A 289 -36.07 -41.16 47.89
C LYS A 289 -36.04 -42.13 46.70
N VAL A 290 -35.12 -43.08 46.76
CA VAL A 290 -34.94 -44.14 45.75
C VAL A 290 -36.21 -44.98 45.70
N GLY A 291 -36.83 -45.16 44.52
CA GLY A 291 -37.84 -46.21 44.32
C GLY A 291 -39.08 -45.94 43.45
N ASP A 292 -39.28 -44.77 42.82
CA ASP A 292 -40.47 -44.55 41.97
C ASP A 292 -40.11 -44.47 40.47
N PRO A 293 -40.54 -45.44 39.63
CA PRO A 293 -40.29 -45.43 38.19
C PRO A 293 -41.10 -44.38 37.39
N ASN A 294 -42.12 -43.74 37.98
CA ASN A 294 -43.04 -42.83 37.27
C ASN A 294 -42.97 -41.36 37.72
N ALA A 295 -41.89 -40.94 38.39
CA ALA A 295 -41.72 -39.54 38.75
C ALA A 295 -41.48 -38.66 37.49
N PRO A 296 -42.23 -37.54 37.30
CA PRO A 296 -42.05 -36.68 36.13
C PRO A 296 -40.64 -36.07 36.11
N SER A 297 -39.93 -36.26 34.99
CA SER A 297 -38.62 -35.66 34.73
C SER A 297 -38.76 -34.14 34.66
N ALA A 298 -38.31 -33.44 35.70
CA ALA A 298 -38.25 -31.99 35.72
C ALA A 298 -37.12 -31.52 34.77
N ASN A 299 -37.48 -31.10 33.56
CA ASN A 299 -36.57 -30.40 32.67
C ASN A 299 -36.14 -29.08 33.32
N VAL A 300 -34.86 -28.97 33.66
CA VAL A 300 -34.25 -27.75 34.17
C VAL A 300 -34.07 -26.78 33.00
N THR A 301 -35.09 -25.97 32.71
CA THR A 301 -34.97 -24.89 31.73
C THR A 301 -34.14 -23.77 32.35
N LYS A 302 -32.88 -23.63 31.92
CA LYS A 302 -32.03 -22.48 32.29
C LYS A 302 -32.70 -21.19 31.79
N PRO A 303 -32.64 -20.07 32.55
CA PRO A 303 -33.13 -18.80 32.07
C PRO A 303 -32.41 -18.43 30.76
N LYS A 304 -33.18 -18.21 29.69
CA LYS A 304 -32.69 -17.78 28.38
C LYS A 304 -32.64 -16.27 28.39
N GLY A 305 -31.52 -15.73 28.88
CA GLY A 305 -31.20 -14.32 28.66
C GLY A 305 -30.75 -14.09 27.22
N ASN A 306 -30.61 -12.85 26.82
CA ASN A 306 -30.07 -12.53 25.51
C ASN A 306 -28.56 -12.33 25.57
N ASP A 307 -27.93 -12.40 24.41
CA ASP A 307 -26.50 -12.23 24.29
C ASP A 307 -26.14 -10.74 24.30
N LEU A 308 -25.12 -10.39 25.08
CA LEU A 308 -24.50 -9.07 25.12
C LEU A 308 -23.14 -9.15 24.43
N GLN A 309 -22.92 -8.31 23.44
CA GLN A 309 -21.69 -8.24 22.68
C GLN A 309 -20.97 -6.93 23.00
N PHE A 310 -19.75 -7.05 23.50
CA PHE A 310 -18.83 -5.93 23.64
C PHE A 310 -17.81 -6.00 22.51
N THR A 311 -17.52 -4.87 21.88
CA THR A 311 -16.45 -4.71 20.88
C THR A 311 -15.68 -3.43 21.18
N LEU A 312 -14.38 -3.47 21.07
CA LEU A 312 -13.47 -2.34 21.24
C LEU A 312 -12.50 -2.31 20.08
N ASP A 313 -12.54 -1.24 19.31
CA ASP A 313 -11.57 -0.97 18.26
C ASP A 313 -10.64 0.16 18.71
N PHE A 314 -9.34 -0.12 18.71
CA PHE A 314 -8.29 0.85 18.92
C PHE A 314 -7.41 0.92 17.67
N GLY A 315 -7.08 2.12 17.24
CA GLY A 315 -6.30 2.33 16.03
C GLY A 315 -5.33 3.49 16.18
N ILE A 316 -4.11 3.30 15.71
CA ILE A 316 -3.15 4.37 15.46
C ILE A 316 -2.79 4.30 13.98
N ARG A 317 -2.99 5.41 13.27
CA ARG A 317 -2.54 5.57 11.89
C ARG A 317 -1.62 6.78 11.82
N ASP A 318 -0.38 6.55 11.48
CA ASP A 318 0.60 7.58 11.20
C ASP A 318 0.75 7.67 9.69
N ASN A 319 0.52 8.86 9.10
CA ASN A 319 0.71 9.08 7.67
C ASN A 319 1.46 10.40 7.49
N ILE A 320 2.55 10.35 6.73
CA ILE A 320 3.38 11.52 6.43
C ILE A 320 3.74 11.53 4.94
N SER A 321 3.58 12.68 4.30
CA SER A 321 4.03 12.93 2.93
C SER A 321 5.14 13.98 2.94
N ARG A 322 6.27 13.60 2.34
CA ARG A 322 7.47 14.43 2.22
C ARG A 322 7.81 14.62 0.75
N THR A 323 8.14 15.84 0.36
CA THR A 323 8.62 16.15 -0.99
C THR A 323 10.08 16.59 -0.94
N SER A 324 10.91 15.93 -1.73
CA SER A 324 12.31 16.28 -1.94
C SER A 324 12.53 16.64 -3.41
N VAL A 325 13.43 17.58 -3.67
CA VAL A 325 13.81 18.00 -5.04
C VAL A 325 15.31 17.87 -5.17
N LEU A 326 15.77 17.32 -6.30
CA LEU A 326 17.19 17.17 -6.56
C LEU A 326 17.87 18.54 -6.69
N ASP A 327 19.15 18.60 -6.34
CA ASP A 327 20.05 19.75 -6.58
C ASP A 327 19.68 21.07 -5.87
N LEU A 328 18.59 21.14 -5.09
CA LEU A 328 18.26 22.33 -4.29
C LEU A 328 19.08 22.47 -2.99
N GLY A 329 19.81 21.43 -2.57
CA GLY A 329 20.62 21.45 -1.34
C GLY A 329 19.82 21.62 -0.04
N VAL A 330 18.49 21.55 -0.11
CA VAL A 330 17.59 21.64 1.04
C VAL A 330 17.01 20.28 1.38
N GLN A 331 16.77 20.05 2.67
CA GLN A 331 16.08 18.86 3.13
C GLN A 331 14.63 18.83 2.60
N GLY A 332 14.10 17.62 2.41
CA GLY A 332 12.72 17.46 1.93
C GLY A 332 11.72 18.09 2.89
N VAL A 333 10.69 18.75 2.36
CA VAL A 333 9.64 19.42 3.12
C VAL A 333 8.49 18.46 3.41
N THR A 334 7.88 18.56 4.59
CA THR A 334 6.67 17.81 4.92
C THR A 334 5.45 18.59 4.41
N ASN A 335 4.79 18.09 3.37
CA ASN A 335 3.68 18.81 2.74
C ASN A 335 2.37 18.56 3.47
N ASN A 336 2.14 17.30 3.86
CA ASN A 336 0.89 16.85 4.45
C ASN A 336 1.13 15.60 5.28
N GLY A 337 0.15 15.23 6.10
CA GLY A 337 0.20 14.06 6.95
C GLY A 337 -0.43 14.34 8.30
N SER A 338 -0.85 13.26 8.95
CA SER A 338 -1.32 13.33 10.32
C SER A 338 -1.18 11.99 11.03
N LYS A 339 -1.04 12.09 12.35
CA LYS A 339 -1.19 10.98 13.27
C LYS A 339 -2.62 10.96 13.79
N GLN A 340 -3.34 9.90 13.45
CA GLN A 340 -4.71 9.65 13.85
C GLN A 340 -4.73 8.59 14.96
N ILE A 341 -5.46 8.87 16.03
CA ILE A 341 -5.69 7.93 17.12
C ILE A 341 -7.20 7.75 17.23
N SER A 342 -7.66 6.50 17.14
CA SER A 342 -9.07 6.13 17.25
C SER A 342 -9.29 5.17 18.40
N PHE A 343 -10.38 5.38 19.12
CA PHE A 343 -10.85 4.51 20.20
C PHE A 343 -12.37 4.44 20.11
N ALA A 344 -12.89 3.24 19.85
CA ALA A 344 -14.30 3.03 19.56
C ALA A 344 -14.84 1.79 20.30
N PRO A 345 -15.21 1.91 21.60
CA PRO A 345 -15.96 0.88 22.29
C PRO A 345 -17.44 0.89 21.86
N ASN A 346 -18.01 -0.30 21.82
CA ASN A 346 -19.38 -0.54 21.40
C ASN A 346 -19.97 -1.74 22.15
N ILE A 347 -21.21 -1.59 22.60
CA ILE A 347 -21.97 -2.61 23.31
C ILE A 347 -23.29 -2.81 22.59
N LEU A 348 -23.54 -4.02 22.10
CA LEU A 348 -24.79 -4.43 21.49
C LEU A 348 -25.51 -5.41 22.43
N TYR A 349 -26.76 -5.12 22.73
CA TYR A 349 -27.65 -6.02 23.46
C TYR A 349 -28.91 -6.29 22.64
N ASN A 350 -29.13 -7.56 22.33
CA ASN A 350 -30.34 -7.99 21.64
C ASN A 350 -31.46 -8.06 22.69
N ILE A 351 -32.45 -7.18 22.64
CA ILE A 351 -33.54 -7.17 23.64
C ILE A 351 -34.57 -8.27 23.31
N ASN A 352 -34.90 -8.42 22.04
CA ASN A 352 -35.73 -9.52 21.53
C ASN A 352 -35.41 -9.75 20.04
N LYS A 353 -36.21 -10.57 19.34
CA LYS A 353 -35.98 -10.88 17.91
C LYS A 353 -36.11 -9.67 16.97
N SER A 354 -36.76 -8.60 17.43
CA SER A 354 -37.11 -7.43 16.63
C SER A 354 -36.50 -6.14 17.17
N LEU A 355 -35.80 -6.16 18.31
CA LEU A 355 -35.32 -4.96 18.99
C LEU A 355 -33.90 -5.15 19.50
N ASN A 356 -32.99 -4.30 19.03
CA ASN A 356 -31.59 -4.25 19.45
C ASN A 356 -31.27 -2.88 20.04
N ALA A 357 -30.52 -2.84 21.14
CA ALA A 357 -29.98 -1.61 21.72
C ALA A 357 -28.46 -1.61 21.59
N ARG A 358 -27.91 -0.50 21.11
CA ARG A 358 -26.48 -0.30 20.90
C ARG A 358 -26.01 0.93 21.66
N LEU A 359 -25.09 0.77 22.59
CA LEU A 359 -24.34 1.86 23.20
C LEU A 359 -22.99 1.97 22.49
N PHE A 360 -22.66 3.14 21.95
CA PHE A 360 -21.41 3.34 21.25
C PHE A 360 -20.74 4.65 21.68
N PHE A 361 -19.42 4.67 21.58
CA PHE A 361 -18.61 5.87 21.72
C PHE A 361 -17.49 5.80 20.69
N ASP A 362 -17.29 6.87 19.94
CA ASP A 362 -16.30 7.03 18.91
C ASP A 362 -15.44 8.25 19.26
N TYR A 363 -14.20 8.00 19.62
CA TYR A 363 -13.19 9.02 19.85
C TYR A 363 -12.16 8.98 18.73
N ARG A 364 -11.91 10.14 18.10
CA ARG A 364 -10.88 10.30 17.07
C ARG A 364 -10.10 11.57 17.32
N LYS A 365 -8.78 11.44 17.47
CA LYS A 365 -7.85 12.55 17.58
C LYS A 365 -6.97 12.58 16.34
N ASN A 366 -6.90 13.73 15.68
CA ASN A 366 -6.08 13.95 14.50
C ASN A 366 -5.01 15.01 14.83
N ILE A 367 -3.75 14.62 14.73
CA ILE A 367 -2.58 15.48 14.98
C ILE A 367 -1.87 15.67 13.63
N PRO A 368 -2.11 16.78 12.92
CA PRO A 368 -1.45 17.03 11.65
C PRO A 368 0.04 17.35 11.82
N TYR A 369 0.85 17.00 10.82
CA TYR A 369 2.28 17.36 10.75
C TYR A 369 2.54 18.67 9.99
N SER A 370 1.60 19.09 9.14
CA SER A 370 1.68 20.37 8.45
C SER A 370 1.50 21.52 9.44
N THR A 371 2.28 22.59 9.26
CA THR A 371 2.23 23.81 10.10
C THR A 371 0.92 24.57 9.96
N ASN A 372 0.21 24.39 8.84
CA ASN A 372 -1.01 25.13 8.51
C ASN A 372 -2.29 24.43 8.99
N ALA A 373 -2.17 23.29 9.68
CA ALA A 373 -3.30 22.49 10.11
C ALA A 373 -3.38 22.41 11.64
N TYR A 374 -4.62 22.42 12.16
CA TYR A 374 -4.88 22.38 13.59
C TYR A 374 -5.16 20.97 14.09
N LYS A 375 -4.73 20.69 15.31
CA LYS A 375 -5.12 19.47 16.03
C LYS A 375 -6.64 19.45 16.19
N SER A 376 -7.28 18.34 15.87
CA SER A 376 -8.72 18.17 16.03
C SER A 376 -9.03 16.93 16.85
N VAL A 377 -10.10 17.01 17.62
CA VAL A 377 -10.63 15.91 18.42
C VAL A 377 -12.13 15.86 18.17
N ASN A 378 -12.59 14.71 17.69
CA ASN A 378 -14.01 14.42 17.52
C ASN A 378 -14.37 13.30 18.49
N ALA A 379 -15.39 13.55 19.30
CA ALA A 379 -15.94 12.56 20.21
C ALA A 379 -17.46 12.55 20.00
N SER A 380 -17.99 11.39 19.63
CA SER A 380 -19.43 11.17 19.49
C SER A 380 -19.81 9.92 20.24
N GLY A 381 -20.91 9.94 20.97
CA GLY A 381 -21.44 8.76 21.63
C GLY A 381 -22.94 8.85 21.72
N GLY A 382 -23.57 7.70 21.88
CA GLY A 382 -25.01 7.66 21.96
C GLY A 382 -25.55 6.26 22.13
N ILE A 383 -26.88 6.20 22.24
CA ILE A 383 -27.64 4.97 22.26
C ILE A 383 -28.43 4.92 20.96
N ALA A 384 -28.23 3.87 20.18
CA ALA A 384 -29.02 3.58 19.00
C ALA A 384 -29.96 2.41 19.32
N ILE A 385 -31.24 2.57 18.99
CA ILE A 385 -32.26 1.53 19.10
C ILE A 385 -32.67 1.17 17.69
N GLN A 386 -32.52 -0.11 17.33
CA GLN A 386 -32.89 -0.63 16.02
C GLN A 386 -34.09 -1.55 16.17
N PHE A 387 -35.16 -1.26 15.44
CA PHE A 387 -36.34 -2.11 15.33
C PHE A 387 -36.36 -2.79 13.97
N LEU A 388 -36.46 -4.12 13.95
CA LEU A 388 -36.57 -4.95 12.75
C LEU A 388 -38.03 -5.40 12.62
N LEU A 389 -38.71 -4.90 11.59
CA LEU A 389 -40.04 -5.35 11.19
C LEU A 389 -39.84 -6.60 10.32
N ASN A 390 -40.37 -7.73 10.77
CA ASN A 390 -40.48 -8.95 9.96
C ASN A 390 -41.86 -9.02 9.33
#